data_AF-A0A5E4HSW8-F1
#
_entry.id   AF-A0A5E4HSW8-F1
#
_cell.length_a   1.000
_cell.length_b   1.000
_cell.length_c   1.000
_cell.angle_alpha   90.00
_cell.angle_beta   90.00
_cell.angle_gamma   90.00
#
_symmetry.space_group_name_H-M   'P 1'
#
loop_
_entity.id
_entity.type
_entity.pdbx_description
1 polymer ?
#
loop_
_entity_poly.entity_id
_entity_poly.type
_entity_poly.pdbx_seq_one_letter_code
_entity_poly.pdbx_strand_id
1 'polypeptide(L)'
;MAHGTYQECSSSLDSHAAAREVGEDNAARFAARAAGQAVATAHVPTHALGAPIYAIKAVAVINPRDVKVTIANERDWQFRRLPENLREWVDSGVKQKQLFFPKIFAIKLKNRVQTKILLLEVTV
;
A
#
# COMPACT_ATOMS: atom_id res chain seq x y z
N MET A 1 -22.09 12.93 -23.54
CA MET A 1 -21.12 11.87 -23.19
C MET A 1 -20.16 12.40 -22.13
N ALA A 2 -20.44 12.18 -20.83
CA ALA A 2 -19.59 12.62 -19.71
C ALA A 2 -19.85 11.78 -18.43
N HIS A 3 -20.11 10.49 -18.58
CA HIS A 3 -20.48 9.60 -17.46
C HIS A 3 -19.32 8.74 -16.91
N GLY A 4 -18.13 8.78 -17.52
CA GLY A 4 -17.01 7.88 -17.16
C GLY A 4 -16.12 8.36 -16.01
N THR A 5 -15.84 9.66 -15.93
CA THR A 5 -14.82 10.20 -15.01
C THR A 5 -15.31 10.37 -13.57
N TYR A 6 -16.63 10.44 -13.34
CA TYR A 6 -17.20 10.60 -11.99
C TYR A 6 -17.30 9.27 -11.22
N GLN A 7 -17.47 8.15 -11.94
CA GLN A 7 -17.70 6.82 -11.33
C GLN A 7 -16.42 6.21 -10.72
N GLU A 8 -15.27 6.49 -11.34
CA GLU A 8 -13.97 6.02 -10.84
C GLU A 8 -13.56 6.78 -9.56
N CYS A 9 -13.84 8.09 -9.53
CA CYS A 9 -13.57 8.92 -8.36
C CYS A 9 -14.45 8.49 -7.17
N SER A 10 -15.74 8.19 -7.39
CA SER A 10 -16.63 7.70 -6.32
C SER A 10 -16.18 6.35 -5.76
N SER A 11 -15.84 5.38 -6.62
CA SER A 11 -15.43 4.03 -6.18
C SER A 11 -14.13 4.06 -5.34
N SER A 12 -13.18 4.93 -5.69
CA SER A 12 -11.97 5.13 -4.88
C SER A 12 -12.30 5.70 -3.51
N LEU A 13 -13.17 6.71 -3.45
CA LEU A 13 -13.61 7.35 -2.22
C LEU A 13 -14.39 6.38 -1.32
N ASP A 14 -15.29 5.59 -1.90
CA ASP A 14 -16.08 4.57 -1.18
C ASP A 14 -15.17 3.51 -0.55
N SER A 15 -14.14 3.07 -1.29
CA SER A 15 -13.14 2.13 -0.76
C SER A 15 -12.36 2.73 0.41
N HIS A 16 -12.03 4.03 0.34
CA HIS A 16 -11.41 4.75 1.44
C HIS A 16 -12.36 4.99 2.62
N ALA A 17 -13.66 5.16 2.38
CA ALA A 17 -14.69 5.26 3.41
C ALA A 17 -14.84 3.93 4.17
N ALA A 18 -15.03 2.82 3.46
CA ALA A 18 -15.09 1.48 4.04
C ALA A 18 -13.84 1.16 4.87
N ALA A 19 -12.66 1.58 4.41
CA ALA A 19 -11.41 1.42 5.16
C ALA A 19 -11.40 2.15 6.52
N ARG A 20 -12.21 3.20 6.69
CA ARG A 20 -12.32 3.95 7.96
C ARG A 20 -13.26 3.27 8.96
N GLU A 21 -14.26 2.53 8.46
CA GLU A 21 -15.27 1.87 9.29
C GLU A 21 -14.72 0.66 10.06
N VAL A 22 -13.76 -0.06 9.47
CA VAL A 22 -13.24 -1.32 10.01
C VAL A 22 -12.17 -1.16 11.11
N GLY A 23 -12.00 0.03 11.69
CA GLY A 23 -11.01 0.30 12.74
C GLY A 23 -9.56 0.44 12.24
N GLU A 24 -8.59 0.66 13.13
CA GLU A 24 -7.17 0.86 12.80
C GLU A 24 -6.38 -0.46 12.67
N ASP A 25 -5.26 -0.40 11.93
CA ASP A 25 -4.20 -1.43 11.89
C ASP A 25 -4.69 -2.88 11.68
N ASN A 26 -5.55 -3.10 10.68
CA ASN A 26 -6.03 -4.44 10.31
C ASN A 26 -6.00 -4.67 8.79
N ALA A 27 -6.06 -5.95 8.40
CA ALA A 27 -5.90 -6.37 7.03
C ALA A 27 -6.99 -5.81 6.11
N ALA A 28 -8.26 -5.82 6.56
CA ALA A 28 -9.39 -5.33 5.79
C ALA A 28 -9.24 -3.83 5.45
N ARG A 29 -8.80 -3.02 6.43
CA ARG A 29 -8.49 -1.60 6.21
C ARG A 29 -7.45 -1.43 5.12
N PHE A 30 -6.35 -2.16 5.20
CA PHE A 30 -5.25 -2.00 4.25
C PHE A 30 -5.63 -2.52 2.86
N ALA A 31 -6.36 -3.63 2.76
CA ALA A 31 -6.90 -4.11 1.49
C ALA A 31 -7.84 -3.08 0.84
N ALA A 32 -8.76 -2.48 1.60
CA ALA A 32 -9.66 -1.45 1.10
C ALA A 32 -8.89 -0.17 0.69
N ARG A 33 -7.83 0.22 1.41
CA ARG A 33 -6.96 1.33 0.98
C ARG A 33 -6.17 0.99 -0.29
N ALA A 34 -5.74 -0.26 -0.46
CA ALA A 34 -5.04 -0.71 -1.67
C ALA A 34 -5.96 -0.63 -2.89
N ALA A 35 -7.19 -1.13 -2.77
CA ALA A 35 -8.20 -1.04 -3.82
C ALA A 35 -8.50 0.41 -4.21
N GLY A 36 -8.70 1.30 -3.22
CA GLY A 36 -8.93 2.73 -3.47
C GLY A 36 -7.79 3.41 -4.24
N GLN A 37 -6.53 3.08 -3.91
CA GLN A 37 -5.36 3.58 -4.63
C GLN A 37 -5.23 3.01 -6.05
N ALA A 38 -5.60 1.75 -6.25
CA ALA A 38 -5.61 1.13 -7.58
C ALA A 38 -6.60 1.87 -8.49
N VAL A 39 -7.82 2.13 -8.03
CA VAL A 39 -8.84 2.89 -8.79
C VAL A 39 -8.38 4.33 -9.02
N ALA A 40 -7.79 4.99 -8.01
CA ALA A 40 -7.29 6.37 -8.13
C ALA A 40 -6.13 6.53 -9.13
N THR A 41 -5.53 5.43 -9.60
CA THR A 41 -4.48 5.47 -10.63
C THR A 41 -4.99 6.05 -11.95
N ALA A 42 -6.26 5.83 -12.28
CA ALA A 42 -6.90 6.44 -13.46
C ALA A 42 -7.02 7.97 -13.33
N HIS A 43 -7.10 8.50 -12.10
CA HIS A 43 -7.11 9.94 -11.84
C HIS A 43 -5.71 10.55 -11.98
N VAL A 44 -4.72 10.00 -11.25
CA VAL A 44 -3.30 10.38 -11.42
C VAL A 44 -2.35 9.18 -11.22
N PRO A 45 -1.29 9.03 -12.05
CA PRO A 45 -0.38 7.88 -11.99
C PRO A 45 0.31 7.68 -10.63
N THR A 46 0.50 8.75 -9.85
CA THR A 46 1.17 8.68 -8.55
C THR A 46 0.39 7.89 -7.50
N HIS A 47 -0.90 7.60 -7.71
CA HIS A 47 -1.67 6.69 -6.87
C HIS A 47 -1.32 5.22 -7.09
N ALA A 48 -0.73 4.84 -8.23
CA ALA A 48 -0.34 3.47 -8.54
C ALA A 48 0.60 2.88 -7.48
N LEU A 49 1.47 3.70 -6.89
CA LEU A 49 2.40 3.26 -5.85
C LEU A 49 1.70 2.99 -4.51
N GLY A 50 0.52 3.56 -4.26
CA GLY A 50 -0.22 3.37 -3.02
C GLY A 50 -0.80 1.95 -2.87
N ALA A 51 -1.25 1.36 -3.98
CA ALA A 51 -1.82 0.02 -4.00
C ALA A 51 -0.85 -1.07 -3.46
N PRO A 52 0.38 -1.23 -4.00
CA PRO A 52 1.35 -2.21 -3.51
C PRO A 52 1.77 -1.94 -2.06
N ILE A 53 1.95 -0.67 -1.68
CA ILE A 53 2.30 -0.30 -0.30
C ILE A 53 1.24 -0.77 0.70
N TYR A 54 -0.04 -0.51 0.42
CA TYR A 54 -1.12 -0.95 1.29
C TYR A 54 -1.35 -2.47 1.24
N ALA A 55 -1.11 -3.12 0.09
CA ALA A 55 -1.15 -4.58 0.01
C ALA A 55 -0.10 -5.22 0.94
N ILE A 56 1.14 -4.72 0.93
CA ILE A 56 2.19 -5.20 1.83
C ILE A 56 1.77 -5.02 3.30
N LYS A 57 1.12 -3.89 3.65
CA LYS A 57 0.60 -3.67 5.01
C LYS A 57 -0.48 -4.68 5.39
N ALA A 58 -1.36 -5.05 4.46
CA ALA A 58 -2.37 -6.06 4.70
C ALA A 58 -1.74 -7.42 5.03
N VAL A 59 -0.72 -7.85 4.27
CA VAL A 59 -0.03 -9.12 4.51
C VAL A 59 0.76 -9.07 5.84
N ALA A 60 1.40 -7.94 6.13
CA ALA A 60 2.20 -7.75 7.35
C ALA A 60 1.39 -7.92 8.65
N VAL A 61 0.13 -7.44 8.69
CA VAL A 61 -0.72 -7.61 9.90
C VAL A 61 -1.32 -9.00 10.03
N ILE A 62 -1.40 -9.78 8.96
CA ILE A 62 -1.89 -11.17 9.01
C ILE A 62 -0.81 -12.10 9.57
N ASN A 63 0.47 -11.81 9.30
CA ASN A 63 1.61 -12.65 9.71
C ASN A 63 2.58 -11.91 10.65
N PRO A 64 2.18 -11.60 11.90
CA PRO A 64 2.96 -10.73 12.79
C PRO A 64 4.25 -11.37 13.34
N ARG A 65 4.45 -12.69 13.21
CA ARG A 65 5.63 -13.40 13.74
C ARG A 65 6.89 -13.17 12.90
N ASP A 66 6.74 -13.22 11.57
CA ASP A 66 7.83 -13.11 10.59
C ASP A 66 7.58 -11.95 9.63
N VAL A 67 7.13 -10.84 10.18
CA VAL A 67 6.67 -9.67 9.43
C VAL A 67 7.75 -9.10 8.49
N LYS A 68 9.03 -9.07 8.87
CA LYS A 68 10.11 -8.63 7.96
C LYS A 68 10.24 -9.55 6.74
N VAL A 69 10.24 -10.87 6.94
CA VAL A 69 10.30 -11.86 5.85
C VAL A 69 9.04 -11.79 4.99
N THR A 70 7.87 -11.62 5.61
CA THR A 70 6.58 -11.47 4.93
C THR A 70 6.57 -10.24 4.01
N ILE A 71 7.05 -9.10 4.52
CA ILE A 71 7.20 -7.86 3.74
C ILE A 71 8.16 -8.06 2.58
N ALA A 72 9.32 -8.68 2.81
CA ALA A 72 10.32 -8.94 1.77
C ALA A 72 9.73 -9.78 0.64
N ASN A 73 9.11 -10.90 1.00
CA ASN A 73 8.53 -11.85 0.05
C ASN A 73 7.42 -11.20 -0.80
N GLU A 74 6.53 -10.43 -0.17
CA GLU A 74 5.47 -9.74 -0.89
C GLU A 74 6.03 -8.65 -1.82
N ARG A 75 6.97 -7.83 -1.33
CA ARG A 75 7.64 -6.82 -2.16
C ARG A 75 8.32 -7.46 -3.37
N ASP A 76 9.09 -8.52 -3.17
CA ASP A 76 9.81 -9.20 -4.24
C ASP A 76 8.84 -9.85 -5.24
N TRP A 77 7.73 -10.42 -4.73
CA TRP A 77 6.66 -10.98 -5.55
C TRP A 77 5.98 -9.90 -6.43
N GLN A 78 5.75 -8.71 -5.88
CA GLN A 78 5.22 -7.55 -6.61
C GLN A 78 6.24 -7.03 -7.63
N PHE A 79 7.49 -6.87 -7.23
CA PHE A 79 8.55 -6.32 -8.09
C PHE A 79 8.84 -7.22 -9.30
N ARG A 80 8.85 -8.56 -9.12
CA ARG A 80 9.01 -9.52 -10.22
C ARG A 80 7.87 -9.47 -11.25
N ARG A 81 6.69 -8.94 -10.87
CA ARG A 81 5.53 -8.77 -11.76
C ARG A 81 5.50 -7.44 -12.48
N LEU A 82 6.41 -6.52 -12.13
CA LEU A 82 6.54 -5.26 -12.84
C LEU A 82 7.21 -5.49 -14.19
N PRO A 83 6.64 -4.94 -15.28
CA PRO A 83 7.34 -4.74 -16.53
C PRO A 83 8.68 -4.05 -16.28
N GLU A 84 9.74 -4.51 -16.94
CA GLU A 84 11.10 -4.05 -16.68
C GLU A 84 11.25 -2.53 -16.85
N ASN A 85 10.59 -1.96 -17.86
CA ASN A 85 10.57 -0.53 -18.14
C ASN A 85 9.89 0.32 -17.05
N LEU A 86 9.17 -0.29 -16.10
CA LEU A 86 8.52 0.42 -14.98
C LEU A 86 9.30 0.31 -13.67
N ARG A 87 10.31 -0.56 -13.58
CA ARG A 87 11.02 -0.82 -12.31
C ARG A 87 11.72 0.41 -11.77
N GLU A 88 12.41 1.16 -12.63
CA GLU A 88 13.10 2.40 -12.24
C GLU A 88 12.11 3.49 -11.78
N TRP A 89 10.98 3.63 -12.50
CA TRP A 89 9.94 4.59 -12.13
C TRP A 89 9.30 4.22 -10.79
N VAL A 90 9.04 2.93 -10.54
CA VAL A 90 8.50 2.45 -9.26
C VAL A 90 9.52 2.69 -8.15
N ASP A 91 10.79 2.33 -8.34
CA ASP A 91 11.81 2.50 -7.30
C ASP A 91 12.02 3.97 -6.93
N SER A 92 12.13 4.85 -7.92
CA SER A 92 12.25 6.30 -7.69
C SER A 92 11.00 6.87 -7.03
N GLY A 93 9.80 6.48 -7.48
CA GLY A 93 8.54 6.92 -6.92
C GLY A 93 8.30 6.44 -5.48
N VAL A 94 8.68 5.20 -5.17
CA VAL A 94 8.61 4.67 -3.79
C VAL A 94 9.57 5.43 -2.88
N LYS A 95 10.82 5.68 -3.30
CA LYS A 95 11.79 6.49 -2.55
C LYS A 95 11.26 7.92 -2.31
N GLN A 96 10.64 8.53 -3.33
CA GLN A 96 10.03 9.85 -3.20
C GLN A 96 8.88 9.84 -2.18
N LYS A 97 7.93 8.91 -2.30
CA LYS A 97 6.82 8.80 -1.34
C LYS A 97 7.30 8.49 0.08
N GLN A 98 8.36 7.70 0.21
CA GLN A 98 8.99 7.41 1.50
C GLN A 98 9.53 8.69 2.15
N LEU A 99 10.20 9.54 1.37
CA LEU A 99 10.76 10.80 1.85
C LEU A 99 9.66 11.78 2.31
N PHE A 100 8.62 11.96 1.49
CA PHE A 100 7.58 12.97 1.78
C PHE A 100 6.46 12.45 2.70
N PHE A 101 6.19 11.14 2.72
CA PHE A 101 5.08 10.55 3.47
C PHE A 101 5.49 9.33 4.30
N PRO A 102 6.45 9.47 5.23
CA PRO A 102 7.00 8.34 5.99
C PRO A 102 5.96 7.59 6.84
N LYS A 103 4.84 8.24 7.19
CA LYS A 103 3.74 7.61 7.94
C LYS A 103 3.00 6.53 7.14
N ILE A 104 2.96 6.62 5.80
CA ILE A 104 2.31 5.61 4.96
C ILE A 104 3.03 4.26 5.11
N PHE A 105 4.36 4.31 5.24
CA PHE A 105 5.25 3.15 5.35
C PHE A 105 5.34 2.54 6.75
N ALA A 106 4.67 3.16 7.74
CA ALA A 106 4.64 2.67 9.10
C ALA A 106 3.44 1.74 9.33
N ILE A 107 3.67 0.65 10.06
CA ILE A 107 2.61 -0.23 10.55
C ILE A 107 2.75 -0.44 12.06
N LYS A 108 1.63 -0.43 12.78
CA LYS A 108 1.60 -0.79 14.20
C LYS A 108 1.11 -2.23 14.33
N LEU A 109 1.91 -3.08 14.97
CA LEU A 109 1.54 -4.47 15.25
C LEU A 109 1.06 -4.61 16.69
N LYS A 110 0.00 -5.39 16.91
CA LYS A 110 -0.72 -5.43 18.19
C LYS A 110 0.01 -6.13 19.33
N ASN A 111 1.09 -6.90 19.12
CA ASN A 111 1.71 -7.67 20.21
C ASN A 111 3.25 -7.79 20.18
N ARG A 112 3.82 -7.60 21.39
CA ARG A 112 5.21 -7.59 21.89
C ARG A 112 6.11 -6.42 21.42
N VAL A 113 6.17 -5.40 22.28
CA VAL A 113 7.16 -4.30 22.31
C VAL A 113 7.07 -3.32 21.13
N GLN A 114 5.96 -2.57 21.00
CA GLN A 114 5.78 -1.37 20.16
C GLN A 114 6.70 -1.26 18.91
N THR A 115 6.84 -2.32 18.13
CA THR A 115 7.81 -2.31 17.04
C THR A 115 7.10 -1.68 15.85
N LYS A 116 7.30 -0.37 15.69
CA LYS A 116 6.96 0.33 14.46
C LYS A 116 7.90 -0.22 13.39
N ILE A 117 7.42 -1.16 12.59
CA ILE A 117 8.19 -1.64 11.45
C ILE A 117 8.00 -0.61 10.35
N LEU A 118 9.09 0.06 10.04
CA LEU A 118 9.20 0.78 8.79
C LEU A 118 9.35 -0.30 7.72
N LEU A 119 8.47 -0.27 6.70
CA LEU A 119 8.65 -1.05 5.47
C LEU A 119 10.03 -0.83 4.79
N LEU A 120 10.77 0.15 5.30
CA LEU A 120 12.10 0.60 4.93
C LEU A 120 13.24 -0.23 5.56
N GLU A 121 12.97 -0.98 6.63
CA GLU A 121 13.99 -1.87 7.26
C GLU A 121 14.10 -3.24 6.57
N VAL A 122 13.41 -3.41 5.45
CA VAL A 122 13.34 -4.67 4.67
C VAL A 122 14.02 -4.48 3.30
N THR A 123 14.86 -3.47 3.17
CA THR A 123 15.82 -3.35 2.06
C THR A 123 17.03 -4.25 2.32
N VAL A 124 17.48 -4.95 1.29
CA VAL A 124 18.83 -5.54 1.21
C VAL A 124 19.86 -4.41 1.26
#